data_AF-A0A5D0TD53-F1
#
_entry.id   AF-A0A5D0TD53-F1
#
_cell.length_a   1.000
_cell.length_b   1.000
_cell.length_c   1.000
_cell.angle_alpha   90.00
_cell.angle_beta   90.00
_cell.angle_gamma   90.00
#
_symmetry.space_group_name_H-M   'P 1'
#
loop_
_entity.id
_entity.type
_entity.pdbx_description
1 polymer ?
#
loop_
_entity_poly.entity_id
_entity_poly.type
_entity_poly.pdbx_seq_one_letter_code
_entity_poly.pdbx_strand_id
1 'polypeptide(L)'
;MGSVSVRQVLVVLGLLAVLLTGCERVTPSGGDHPRAVQPVWRPLTLPVPPGAPGRPLLRDAAACAGRWYVVGGVADPAGATRPAVWSSVDGAIWSVSRLVPSTFYGRQHLLYAAACRDGRLAALGTASGGVHGNPRIGSWVEGADGVVREVAAPFERFGGPRAVSAARLVAGPSGWLIVGSRVDGAAVWASTDGREFTLRAGLPELAGDGRGRTAAYDGLATGSGWLVVGAVLPAGGTGLAPLAWTSRDGLGWRRAELPTASGRGQAQRVVSVGGAVVAVGPAGDRFAAWRGVVDPVADGAATRWREAGGFPAAGPGVATVSGLVAVGSGLLAVARAGAGQVLWYSDDLGGSWRSVRMPVVVADTGETAVAVAAQGERLLLIADDGRGPRVWWTPVSGFAADEGDKSLPSTWN
;
A
#
# COMPACT_ATOMS: atom_id res chain seq x y z
N MET A 1 63.54 -17.44 -46.39
CA MET A 1 62.53 -16.45 -46.84
C MET A 1 61.51 -17.18 -47.69
N GLY A 2 60.45 -17.71 -47.07
CA GLY A 2 59.40 -18.44 -47.78
C GLY A 2 58.27 -17.49 -48.15
N SER A 3 57.95 -17.41 -49.44
CA SER A 3 56.86 -16.62 -49.98
C SER A 3 55.52 -17.22 -49.55
N VAL A 4 54.86 -16.58 -48.59
CA VAL A 4 53.46 -16.87 -48.25
C VAL A 4 52.60 -16.41 -49.43
N SER A 5 51.94 -17.36 -50.07
CA SER A 5 51.11 -17.14 -51.25
C SER A 5 49.90 -16.26 -50.92
N VAL A 6 49.66 -15.23 -51.71
CA VAL A 6 48.51 -14.30 -51.60
C VAL A 6 47.16 -15.04 -51.56
N ARG A 7 47.10 -16.28 -52.08
CA ARG A 7 45.92 -17.15 -51.96
C ARG A 7 45.63 -17.63 -50.53
N GLN A 8 46.65 -17.82 -49.67
CA GLN A 8 46.44 -18.28 -48.29
C GLN A 8 45.93 -17.16 -47.39
N VAL A 9 46.31 -15.90 -47.64
CA VAL A 9 45.82 -14.73 -46.88
C VAL A 9 44.34 -14.45 -47.16
N LEU A 10 43.88 -14.66 -48.40
CA LEU A 10 42.46 -14.47 -48.77
C LEU A 10 41.55 -15.56 -48.18
N VAL A 11 42.03 -16.80 -48.04
CA VAL A 11 41.24 -17.88 -47.42
C VAL A 11 41.07 -17.66 -45.91
N VAL A 12 42.10 -17.14 -45.23
CA VAL A 12 42.02 -16.84 -43.79
C VAL A 12 41.11 -15.63 -43.50
N LEU A 13 41.12 -14.60 -44.34
CA LEU A 13 40.19 -13.46 -44.21
C LEU A 13 38.74 -13.83 -44.56
N GLY A 14 38.52 -14.75 -45.51
CA GLY A 14 37.19 -15.29 -45.80
C GLY A 14 36.63 -16.13 -44.65
N LEU A 15 37.45 -16.95 -44.00
CA LEU A 15 37.06 -17.74 -42.83
C LEU A 15 36.81 -16.87 -41.58
N LEU A 16 37.55 -15.76 -41.39
CA LEU A 16 37.28 -14.81 -40.33
C LEU A 16 35.99 -14.01 -40.57
N ALA A 17 35.65 -13.70 -41.82
CA ALA A 17 34.40 -13.02 -42.18
C ALA A 17 33.16 -13.93 -42.01
N VAL A 18 33.30 -15.25 -42.17
CA VAL A 18 32.21 -16.22 -41.93
C VAL A 18 32.03 -16.55 -40.44
N LEU A 19 33.06 -16.37 -39.59
CA LEU A 19 32.93 -16.48 -38.13
C LEU A 19 32.37 -15.21 -37.46
N LEU A 20 32.31 -14.08 -38.18
CA LEU A 20 31.74 -12.82 -37.68
C LEU A 20 30.27 -12.60 -38.06
N THR A 21 29.66 -13.50 -38.85
CA THR A 21 28.24 -13.45 -39.22
C THR A 21 27.35 -14.42 -38.44
N GLY A 22 27.91 -15.14 -37.46
CA GLY A 22 27.20 -16.15 -36.65
C GLY A 22 26.71 -15.70 -35.28
N CYS A 23 26.76 -14.41 -34.95
CA CYS A 23 25.96 -13.87 -33.84
C CYS A 23 24.58 -13.49 -34.38
N GLU A 24 23.79 -14.49 -34.77
CA GLU A 24 22.34 -14.31 -34.80
C GLU A 24 21.96 -13.84 -33.40
N ARG A 25 21.64 -12.56 -33.27
CA ARG A 25 20.83 -12.08 -32.16
C ARG A 25 19.60 -12.97 -32.23
N VAL A 26 19.52 -13.94 -31.32
CA VAL A 26 18.26 -14.51 -30.91
C VAL A 26 17.45 -13.30 -30.44
N THR A 27 16.68 -12.70 -31.34
CA THR A 27 15.56 -11.86 -30.97
C THR A 27 14.80 -12.71 -29.98
N PRO A 28 14.68 -12.31 -28.71
CA PRO A 28 13.88 -13.06 -27.76
C PRO A 28 12.52 -13.22 -28.40
N SER A 29 12.21 -14.45 -28.83
CA SER A 29 10.89 -14.84 -29.30
C SER A 29 9.94 -14.30 -28.26
N GLY A 30 9.10 -13.33 -28.65
CA GLY A 30 8.35 -12.46 -27.75
C GLY A 30 7.88 -13.22 -26.53
N GLY A 31 8.62 -13.08 -25.43
CA GLY A 31 8.43 -13.91 -24.26
C GLY A 31 7.00 -13.71 -23.79
N ASP A 32 6.33 -14.81 -23.46
CA ASP A 32 5.00 -14.85 -22.86
C ASP A 32 4.94 -13.92 -21.66
N HIS A 33 4.69 -12.63 -21.89
CA HIS A 33 4.36 -11.70 -20.84
C HIS A 33 3.01 -12.18 -20.30
N PRO A 34 2.92 -12.50 -18.99
CA PRO A 34 1.67 -12.96 -18.41
C PRO A 34 0.55 -11.99 -18.79
N ARG A 35 -0.50 -12.53 -19.41
CA ARG A 35 -1.62 -11.72 -19.88
C ARG A 35 -2.17 -10.90 -18.71
N ALA A 36 -2.31 -9.59 -18.93
CA ALA A 36 -2.87 -8.68 -17.94
C ALA A 36 -4.28 -9.13 -17.53
N VAL A 37 -4.58 -9.04 -16.24
CA VAL A 37 -5.92 -9.30 -15.69
C VAL A 37 -6.85 -8.16 -16.13
N GLN A 38 -8.03 -8.50 -16.64
CA GLN A 38 -9.00 -7.54 -17.17
C GLN A 38 -10.35 -7.70 -16.45
N PRO A 39 -10.45 -7.27 -15.19
CA PRO A 39 -11.70 -7.37 -14.45
C PRO A 39 -12.73 -6.40 -15.06
N VAL A 40 -14.01 -6.77 -14.96
CA VAL A 40 -15.12 -5.92 -15.41
C VAL A 40 -15.41 -4.90 -14.32
N TRP A 41 -14.89 -3.68 -14.50
CA TRP A 41 -15.13 -2.56 -13.59
C TRP A 41 -16.51 -1.95 -13.80
N ARG A 42 -17.30 -1.89 -12.74
CA ARG A 42 -18.62 -1.28 -12.73
C ARG A 42 -18.55 0.07 -12.02
N PRO A 43 -18.84 1.19 -12.71
CA PRO A 43 -18.76 2.50 -12.09
C PRO A 43 -19.80 2.65 -10.98
N LEU A 44 -19.43 3.42 -9.96
CA LEU A 44 -20.28 3.83 -8.85
C LEU A 44 -20.33 5.34 -8.78
N THR A 45 -21.47 5.86 -8.35
CA THR A 45 -21.65 7.29 -8.07
C THR A 45 -21.73 7.47 -6.56
N LEU A 46 -20.87 8.34 -6.04
CA LEU A 46 -20.98 8.79 -4.65
C LEU A 46 -21.91 10.02 -4.59
N PRO A 47 -22.81 10.11 -3.61
CA PRO A 47 -23.60 11.32 -3.41
C PRO A 47 -22.70 12.51 -3.05
N VAL A 48 -23.10 13.71 -3.48
CA VAL A 48 -22.38 14.96 -3.19
C VAL A 48 -22.54 15.30 -1.70
N PRO A 49 -21.43 15.52 -0.96
CA PRO A 49 -21.51 15.97 0.44
C PRO A 49 -22.21 17.33 0.57
N PRO A 50 -23.04 17.54 1.62
CA PRO A 50 -23.69 18.82 1.83
C PRO A 50 -22.67 19.94 2.10
N GLY A 51 -23.11 21.19 1.91
CA GLY A 51 -22.31 22.40 2.12
C GLY A 51 -21.95 23.12 0.82
N ALA A 52 -20.96 24.02 0.89
CA ALA A 52 -20.53 24.80 -0.26
C ALA A 52 -20.06 23.91 -1.44
N PRO A 53 -20.38 24.23 -2.70
CA PRO A 53 -19.90 23.45 -3.84
C PRO A 53 -18.38 23.29 -3.85
N GLY A 54 -17.89 22.18 -4.39
CA GLY A 54 -16.46 21.94 -4.53
C GLY A 54 -16.15 20.58 -5.15
N ARG A 55 -14.89 20.36 -5.50
CA ARG A 55 -14.36 19.11 -6.06
C ARG A 55 -14.22 18.07 -4.95
N PRO A 56 -14.92 16.93 -4.99
CA PRO A 56 -14.66 15.85 -4.05
C PRO A 56 -13.23 15.34 -4.22
N LEU A 57 -12.58 14.98 -3.12
CA LEU A 57 -11.25 14.38 -3.09
C LEU A 57 -11.40 13.04 -2.38
N LEU A 58 -11.02 11.93 -3.01
CA LEU A 58 -11.02 10.61 -2.36
C LEU A 58 -9.59 10.21 -2.06
N ARG A 59 -9.34 9.64 -0.87
CA ARG A 59 -7.96 9.35 -0.42
C ARG A 59 -7.77 7.93 0.06
N ASP A 60 -8.76 7.36 0.72
CA ASP A 60 -8.65 5.99 1.22
C ASP A 60 -10.02 5.31 1.32
N ALA A 61 -9.99 3.98 1.44
CA ALA A 61 -11.18 3.15 1.60
C ALA A 61 -10.93 2.03 2.63
N ALA A 62 -11.97 1.63 3.34
CA ALA A 62 -11.93 0.53 4.30
C ALA A 62 -13.23 -0.28 4.23
N ALA A 63 -13.15 -1.56 4.56
CA ALA A 63 -14.31 -2.43 4.66
C ALA A 63 -14.15 -3.45 5.79
N CYS A 64 -15.21 -3.65 6.57
CA CYS A 64 -15.27 -4.63 7.66
C CYS A 64 -16.72 -4.82 8.11
N ALA A 65 -17.03 -6.02 8.63
CA ALA A 65 -18.34 -6.37 9.17
C ALA A 65 -19.52 -5.99 8.24
N GLY A 66 -19.38 -6.19 6.93
CA GLY A 66 -20.42 -5.89 5.95
C GLY A 66 -20.54 -4.41 5.59
N ARG A 67 -19.79 -3.51 6.23
CA ARG A 67 -19.80 -2.08 5.93
C ARG A 67 -18.60 -1.66 5.10
N TRP A 68 -18.81 -0.62 4.30
CA TRP A 68 -17.84 -0.02 3.41
C TRP A 68 -17.73 1.46 3.72
N TYR A 69 -16.51 1.97 3.62
CA TYR A 69 -16.19 3.37 3.85
C TYR A 69 -15.26 3.89 2.77
N VAL A 70 -15.50 5.12 2.34
CA VAL A 70 -14.56 5.93 1.57
C VAL A 70 -14.37 7.23 2.32
N VAL A 71 -13.12 7.67 2.47
CA VAL A 71 -12.79 8.91 3.17
C VAL A 71 -12.01 9.86 2.26
N GLY A 72 -12.16 11.15 2.57
CA GLY A 72 -11.50 12.20 1.83
C GLY A 72 -11.97 13.58 2.28
N GLY A 73 -12.30 14.42 1.31
CA GLY A 73 -12.78 15.77 1.55
C GLY A 73 -13.44 16.38 0.33
N VAL A 74 -13.75 17.67 0.43
CA VAL A 74 -14.19 18.50 -0.70
C VAL A 74 -13.34 19.76 -0.72
N ALA A 75 -12.69 20.03 -1.85
CA ALA A 75 -11.92 21.25 -2.08
C ALA A 75 -12.78 22.30 -2.80
N ASP A 76 -12.78 23.53 -2.29
CA ASP A 76 -13.34 24.67 -3.01
C ASP A 76 -12.37 25.18 -4.10
N PRO A 77 -12.78 26.15 -4.95
CA PRO A 77 -11.91 26.71 -5.98
C PRO A 77 -10.64 27.40 -5.46
N ALA A 78 -10.61 27.81 -4.18
CA ALA A 78 -9.44 28.39 -3.54
C ALA A 78 -8.49 27.33 -2.93
N GLY A 79 -8.85 26.05 -3.03
CA GLY A 79 -8.10 24.93 -2.47
C GLY A 79 -8.35 24.69 -0.98
N ALA A 80 -9.24 25.45 -0.34
CA ALA A 80 -9.63 25.14 1.03
C ALA A 80 -10.46 23.85 1.04
N THR A 81 -10.17 22.97 1.98
CA THR A 81 -10.83 21.66 2.06
C THR A 81 -11.80 21.61 3.23
N ARG A 82 -12.69 20.62 3.20
CA ARG A 82 -13.49 20.16 4.35
C ARG A 82 -13.61 18.64 4.32
N PRO A 83 -13.72 17.96 5.46
CA PRO A 83 -13.72 16.50 5.49
C PRO A 83 -15.03 15.91 4.95
N ALA A 84 -14.93 14.73 4.34
CA ALA A 84 -16.07 13.98 3.83
C ALA A 84 -15.86 12.48 4.05
N VAL A 85 -16.95 11.79 4.38
CA VAL A 85 -17.01 10.34 4.56
C VAL A 85 -18.26 9.82 3.84
N TRP A 86 -18.07 8.81 3.02
CA TRP A 86 -19.14 8.04 2.40
C TRP A 86 -19.18 6.65 3.01
N SER A 87 -20.37 6.14 3.28
CA SER A 87 -20.57 4.80 3.82
C SER A 87 -21.63 4.04 3.05
N SER A 88 -21.48 2.71 3.04
CA SER A 88 -22.41 1.80 2.39
C SER A 88 -22.47 0.47 3.16
N VAL A 89 -23.66 -0.15 3.15
CA VAL A 89 -23.91 -1.48 3.76
C VAL A 89 -23.87 -2.61 2.72
N ASP A 90 -23.81 -2.27 1.43
CA ASP A 90 -23.75 -3.24 0.33
C ASP A 90 -22.57 -2.97 -0.61
N GLY A 91 -21.89 -1.83 -0.48
CA GLY A 91 -20.82 -1.38 -1.37
C GLY A 91 -21.31 -0.85 -2.72
N ALA A 92 -22.63 -0.75 -2.93
CA ALA A 92 -23.24 -0.30 -4.18
C ALA A 92 -24.04 1.01 -4.00
N ILE A 93 -24.83 1.11 -2.94
CA ILE A 93 -25.60 2.31 -2.60
C ILE A 93 -24.88 3.03 -1.48
N TRP A 94 -24.50 4.28 -1.74
CA TRP A 94 -23.68 5.07 -0.85
C TRP A 94 -24.45 6.23 -0.24
N SER A 95 -24.13 6.55 1.02
CA SER A 95 -24.66 7.69 1.76
C SER A 95 -23.52 8.55 2.29
N VAL A 96 -23.75 9.85 2.45
CA VAL A 96 -22.78 10.74 3.09
C VAL A 96 -22.99 10.66 4.60
N SER A 97 -21.93 10.38 5.35
CA SER A 97 -21.99 10.35 6.81
C SER A 97 -22.00 11.77 7.36
N ARG A 98 -22.73 12.02 8.46
CA ARG A 98 -22.70 13.31 9.14
C ARG A 98 -21.36 13.48 9.85
N LEU A 99 -20.68 14.59 9.59
CA LEU A 99 -19.45 14.96 10.29
C LEU A 99 -19.68 16.08 11.30
N VAL A 100 -19.00 16.00 12.45
CA VAL A 100 -18.98 17.05 13.48
C VAL A 100 -17.52 17.41 13.79
N PRO A 101 -16.96 18.43 13.12
CA PRO A 101 -15.67 19.00 13.51
C PRO A 101 -15.81 19.78 14.83
N SER A 102 -14.77 19.74 15.64
CA SER A 102 -14.66 20.43 16.93
C SER A 102 -13.63 21.56 16.91
N THR A 103 -12.62 21.49 16.03
CA THR A 103 -11.52 22.45 15.95
C THR A 103 -11.53 23.26 14.65
N PHE A 104 -10.71 24.31 14.59
CA PHE A 104 -10.51 25.10 13.37
C PHE A 104 -9.95 24.26 12.22
N TYR A 105 -8.91 23.46 12.48
CA TYR A 105 -8.30 22.58 11.49
C TYR A 105 -9.19 21.38 11.16
N GLY A 106 -9.95 20.88 12.13
CA GLY A 106 -10.96 19.83 11.93
C GLY A 106 -11.95 20.15 10.81
N ARG A 107 -12.40 21.40 10.74
CA ARG A 107 -13.27 21.87 9.65
C ARG A 107 -12.61 21.81 8.26
N GLN A 108 -11.28 21.76 8.22
CA GLN A 108 -10.45 21.80 7.03
C GLN A 108 -9.68 20.51 6.76
N HIS A 109 -9.95 19.43 7.51
CA HIS A 109 -9.22 18.20 7.31
C HIS A 109 -9.54 17.56 5.95
N LEU A 110 -8.51 17.13 5.24
CA LEU A 110 -8.58 16.09 4.25
C LEU A 110 -8.33 14.74 4.94
N LEU A 111 -9.33 13.86 4.97
CA LEU A 111 -9.20 12.55 5.58
C LEU A 111 -8.37 11.64 4.65
N TYR A 112 -7.23 11.12 5.12
CA TYR A 112 -6.24 10.46 4.26
C TYR A 112 -5.94 8.99 4.61
N ALA A 113 -6.38 8.53 5.79
CA ALA A 113 -6.26 7.12 6.18
C ALA A 113 -7.51 6.70 6.93
N ALA A 114 -8.03 5.52 6.62
CA ALA A 114 -9.20 4.92 7.24
C ALA A 114 -8.91 3.48 7.68
N ALA A 115 -9.49 3.10 8.79
CA ALA A 115 -9.64 1.71 9.18
C ALA A 115 -11.04 1.52 9.78
N CYS A 116 -11.50 0.28 9.85
CA CYS A 116 -12.74 0.01 10.53
C CYS A 116 -12.67 -1.28 11.35
N ARG A 117 -13.46 -1.31 12.42
CA ARG A 117 -13.59 -2.43 13.35
C ARG A 117 -15.04 -2.53 13.76
N ASP A 118 -15.58 -3.75 13.73
CA ASP A 118 -16.96 -4.04 14.11
C ASP A 118 -17.99 -3.13 13.40
N GLY A 119 -17.73 -2.81 12.13
CA GLY A 119 -18.60 -1.95 11.33
C GLY A 119 -18.62 -0.49 11.79
N ARG A 120 -17.54 -0.02 12.41
CA ARG A 120 -17.33 1.39 12.81
C ARG A 120 -16.04 1.93 12.23
N LEU A 121 -16.11 3.12 11.66
CA LEU A 121 -14.97 3.83 11.09
C LEU A 121 -14.15 4.55 12.17
N ALA A 122 -12.82 4.53 12.00
CA ALA A 122 -11.96 5.61 12.44
C ALA A 122 -11.09 6.10 11.28
N ALA A 123 -10.67 7.36 11.31
CA ALA A 123 -9.88 7.97 10.26
C ALA A 123 -8.87 8.99 10.80
N LEU A 124 -7.85 9.27 9.98
CA LEU A 124 -6.91 10.36 10.18
C LEU A 124 -7.19 11.46 9.16
N GLY A 125 -7.18 12.70 9.63
CA GLY A 125 -7.31 13.90 8.81
C GLY A 125 -6.10 14.80 8.97
N THR A 126 -5.81 15.58 7.93
CA THR A 126 -4.75 16.60 7.98
C THR A 126 -5.21 17.89 7.31
N ALA A 127 -4.77 19.03 7.82
CA ALA A 127 -4.82 20.32 7.15
C ALA A 127 -3.48 21.02 7.29
N SER A 128 -2.94 21.57 6.20
CA SER A 128 -1.75 22.42 6.28
C SER A 128 -2.11 23.76 6.89
N GLY A 129 -1.30 24.29 7.82
CA GLY A 129 -1.53 25.65 8.30
C GLY A 129 -0.67 26.13 9.47
N GLY A 130 -0.86 27.41 9.80
CA GLY A 130 0.00 28.18 10.70
C GLY A 130 1.24 28.75 9.98
N VAL A 131 2.06 29.50 10.70
CA VAL A 131 3.21 30.26 10.14
C VAL A 131 4.25 29.37 9.42
N HIS A 132 4.28 28.07 9.70
CA HIS A 132 5.26 27.13 9.14
C HIS A 132 4.66 26.10 8.16
N GLY A 133 3.36 26.19 7.85
CA GLY A 133 2.71 25.25 6.93
C GLY A 133 2.66 23.79 7.41
N ASN A 134 3.06 23.51 8.65
CA ASN A 134 3.11 22.15 9.19
C ASN A 134 1.72 21.49 9.19
N PRO A 135 1.64 20.18 8.87
CA PRO A 135 0.38 19.46 8.87
C PRO A 135 -0.22 19.41 10.29
N ARG A 136 -1.50 19.72 10.38
CA ARG A 136 -2.32 19.60 11.59
C ARG A 136 -3.13 18.32 11.47
N ILE A 137 -2.60 17.27 12.08
CA ILE A 137 -3.19 15.94 12.04
C ILE A 137 -4.18 15.80 13.20
N GLY A 138 -5.33 15.19 12.93
CA GLY A 138 -6.34 14.82 13.93
C GLY A 138 -6.99 13.48 13.62
N SER A 139 -7.64 12.89 14.62
CA SER A 139 -8.39 11.63 14.50
C SER A 139 -9.90 11.88 14.44
N TRP A 140 -10.59 10.95 13.78
CA TRP A 140 -12.04 10.95 13.60
C TRP A 140 -12.59 9.58 13.90
N VAL A 141 -13.79 9.51 14.49
CA VAL A 141 -14.40 8.26 14.91
C VAL A 141 -15.91 8.29 14.69
N GLU A 142 -16.46 7.21 14.14
CA GLU A 142 -17.89 6.99 14.03
C GLU A 142 -18.48 6.56 15.39
N GLY A 143 -19.45 7.33 15.89
CA GLY A 143 -20.21 6.99 17.08
C GLY A 143 -21.22 5.87 16.83
N ALA A 144 -21.83 5.35 17.89
CA ALA A 144 -22.93 4.38 17.78
C ALA A 144 -24.16 4.96 17.05
N ASP A 145 -24.27 6.29 16.98
CA ASP A 145 -25.30 7.03 16.27
C ASP A 145 -24.97 7.23 14.77
N GLY A 146 -23.88 6.64 14.27
CA GLY A 146 -23.44 6.77 12.87
C GLY A 146 -22.84 8.14 12.52
N VAL A 147 -22.68 9.03 13.50
CA VAL A 147 -22.09 10.36 13.29
C VAL A 147 -20.57 10.28 13.50
N VAL A 148 -19.81 10.78 12.53
CA VAL A 148 -18.35 10.82 12.56
C VAL A 148 -17.89 12.12 13.24
N ARG A 149 -17.19 12.00 14.35
CA ARG A 149 -16.75 13.15 15.17
C ARG A 149 -15.25 13.28 15.13
N GLU A 150 -14.77 14.50 15.03
CA GLU A 150 -13.37 14.80 15.33
C GLU A 150 -13.13 14.53 16.82
N VAL A 151 -11.98 13.94 17.12
CA VAL A 151 -11.51 13.80 18.50
C VAL A 151 -10.41 14.82 18.75
N ALA A 152 -10.72 15.80 19.58
CA ALA A 152 -9.77 16.83 19.97
C ALA A 152 -8.55 16.19 20.65
N ALA A 153 -7.36 16.61 20.24
CA ALA A 153 -6.10 16.15 20.78
C ALA A 153 -5.14 17.34 20.97
N PRO A 154 -4.26 17.31 21.99
CA PRO A 154 -3.14 18.24 22.07
C PRO A 154 -2.28 18.15 20.81
N PHE A 155 -1.69 19.27 20.39
CA PHE A 155 -0.89 19.36 19.17
C PHE A 155 0.25 18.34 19.16
N GLU A 156 0.90 18.12 20.30
CA GLU A 156 2.05 17.23 20.49
C GLU A 156 1.70 15.76 20.26
N ARG A 157 0.40 15.40 20.28
CA ARG A 157 -0.05 14.02 20.06
C ARG A 157 0.40 13.54 18.69
N PHE A 158 0.07 14.25 17.62
CA PHE A 158 0.47 13.89 16.26
C PHE A 158 1.55 14.82 15.69
N GLY A 159 1.63 16.04 16.21
CA GLY A 159 2.56 17.09 15.82
C GLY A 159 3.65 17.34 16.89
N GLY A 160 4.06 18.60 17.01
CA GLY A 160 5.14 19.04 17.88
C GLY A 160 6.53 19.00 17.22
N PRO A 161 7.57 19.49 17.91
CA PRO A 161 8.94 19.63 17.36
C PRO A 161 9.60 18.33 16.91
N ARG A 162 9.01 17.20 17.33
CA ARG A 162 9.53 15.85 17.11
C ARG A 162 8.70 15.05 16.12
N ALA A 163 7.69 15.66 15.50
CA ALA A 163 6.82 15.00 14.53
C ALA A 163 7.55 14.75 13.20
N VAL A 164 7.32 13.57 12.62
CA VAL A 164 7.72 13.26 11.25
C VAL A 164 6.51 12.82 10.46
N SER A 165 5.80 11.77 10.91
CA SER A 165 4.59 11.30 10.24
C SER A 165 3.65 10.52 11.17
N ALA A 166 2.35 10.58 10.87
CA ALA A 166 1.34 9.60 11.26
C ALA A 166 0.76 9.04 9.95
N ALA A 167 1.20 7.85 9.54
CA ALA A 167 1.08 7.39 8.16
C ALA A 167 -0.18 6.56 7.92
N ARG A 168 -0.42 5.53 8.74
CA ARG A 168 -1.53 4.60 8.58
C ARG A 168 -2.30 4.42 9.89
N LEU A 169 -3.61 4.22 9.77
CA LEU A 169 -4.46 3.72 10.83
C LEU A 169 -4.82 2.25 10.56
N VAL A 170 -4.77 1.44 11.60
CA VAL A 170 -5.03 0.00 11.58
C VAL A 170 -6.01 -0.32 12.71
N ALA A 171 -6.90 -1.26 12.46
CA ALA A 171 -7.84 -1.74 13.47
C ALA A 171 -7.70 -3.25 13.68
N GLY A 172 -7.97 -3.71 14.91
CA GLY A 172 -7.82 -5.10 15.31
C GLY A 172 -8.63 -5.49 16.53
N PRO A 173 -8.64 -6.78 16.92
CA PRO A 173 -9.37 -7.23 18.10
C PRO A 173 -8.98 -6.46 19.38
N SER A 174 -7.70 -6.12 19.51
CA SER A 174 -7.15 -5.41 20.67
C SER A 174 -7.27 -3.87 20.62
N GLY A 175 -7.92 -3.31 19.59
CA GLY A 175 -8.14 -1.87 19.45
C GLY A 175 -7.64 -1.31 18.12
N TRP A 176 -6.94 -0.19 18.19
CA TRP A 176 -6.51 0.62 17.06
C TRP A 176 -5.05 1.02 17.21
N LEU A 177 -4.35 1.07 16.08
CA LEU A 177 -2.95 1.46 16.02
C LEU A 177 -2.76 2.46 14.88
N ILE A 178 -2.19 3.61 15.18
CA ILE A 178 -1.59 4.49 14.18
C ILE A 178 -0.12 4.14 14.08
N VAL A 179 0.38 4.02 12.86
CA VAL A 179 1.78 3.73 12.53
C VAL A 179 2.40 4.97 11.91
N GLY A 180 3.64 5.30 12.28
CA GLY A 180 4.37 6.42 11.69
C GLY A 180 5.77 6.59 12.26
N SER A 181 6.24 7.83 12.31
CA SER A 181 7.60 8.16 12.74
C SER A 181 7.66 9.45 13.58
N ARG A 182 8.64 9.48 14.48
CA ARG A 182 9.15 10.67 15.17
C ARG A 182 10.62 10.86 14.81
N VAL A 183 11.24 11.93 15.30
CA VAL A 183 12.67 12.19 15.05
C VAL A 183 13.59 11.07 15.56
N ASP A 184 13.18 10.30 16.59
CA ASP A 184 13.97 9.15 17.08
C ASP A 184 13.76 7.89 16.24
N GLY A 185 12.86 7.89 15.25
CA GLY A 185 12.56 6.76 14.38
C GLY A 185 11.09 6.36 14.37
N ALA A 186 10.81 5.09 14.05
CA ALA A 186 9.46 4.56 14.03
C ALA A 186 8.75 4.74 15.39
N ALA A 187 7.45 5.01 15.31
CA ALA A 187 6.59 5.21 16.47
C ALA A 187 5.18 4.71 16.17
N VAL A 188 4.42 4.49 17.23
CA VAL A 188 3.00 4.11 17.13
C VAL A 188 2.14 4.93 18.06
N TRP A 189 0.85 4.99 17.78
CA TRP A 189 -0.14 5.47 18.72
C TRP A 189 -1.20 4.40 18.91
N ALA A 190 -1.38 3.97 20.15
CA ALA A 190 -2.34 2.92 20.49
C ALA A 190 -3.61 3.52 21.09
N SER A 191 -4.75 2.94 20.77
CA SER A 191 -6.05 3.28 21.34
C SER A 191 -6.91 2.03 21.45
N THR A 192 -7.68 1.87 22.53
CA THR A 192 -8.64 0.76 22.67
C THR A 192 -9.96 1.05 21.96
N ASP A 193 -10.31 2.33 21.80
CA ASP A 193 -11.62 2.79 21.33
C ASP A 193 -11.57 3.58 20.02
N GLY A 194 -10.37 3.92 19.53
CA GLY A 194 -10.17 4.69 18.31
C GLY A 194 -10.39 6.18 18.50
N ARG A 195 -10.62 6.63 19.75
CA ARG A 195 -10.82 8.04 20.10
C ARG A 195 -9.51 8.59 20.68
N GLU A 196 -9.08 8.02 21.79
CA GLU A 196 -7.91 8.51 22.52
C GLU A 196 -6.68 7.69 22.17
N PHE A 197 -5.77 8.32 21.43
CA PHE A 197 -4.52 7.73 21.00
C PHE A 197 -3.37 8.13 21.94
N THR A 198 -2.67 7.14 22.49
CA THR A 198 -1.46 7.37 23.29
C THR A 198 -0.23 7.19 22.43
N LEU A 199 0.57 8.25 22.27
CA LEU A 199 1.86 8.19 21.58
C LEU A 199 2.82 7.26 22.33
N ARG A 200 3.40 6.30 21.61
CA ARG A 200 4.48 5.42 22.06
C ARG A 200 5.67 5.59 21.11
N ALA A 201 6.66 6.35 21.55
CA ALA A 201 7.89 6.63 20.82
C ALA A 201 9.12 6.33 21.68
N GLY A 202 10.29 6.20 21.05
CA GLY A 202 11.53 5.85 21.76
C GLY A 202 11.52 4.43 22.33
N LEU A 203 10.61 3.56 21.87
CA LEU A 203 10.52 2.18 22.33
C LEU A 203 11.70 1.37 21.78
N PRO A 204 12.36 0.52 22.61
CA PRO A 204 13.38 -0.42 22.14
C PRO A 204 12.89 -1.27 20.97
N GLU A 205 13.80 -1.64 20.08
CA GLU A 205 13.55 -2.34 18.80
C GLU A 205 12.66 -1.60 17.79
N LEU A 206 11.75 -0.73 18.19
CA LEU A 206 10.93 0.07 17.27
C LEU A 206 11.68 1.32 16.80
N ALA A 207 12.13 2.16 17.73
CA ALA A 207 12.84 3.39 17.45
C ALA A 207 14.24 3.13 16.85
N GLY A 208 14.85 4.19 16.30
CA GLY A 208 16.23 4.15 15.82
C GLY A 208 17.22 3.91 16.97
N ASP A 209 18.32 3.25 16.65
CA ASP A 209 19.40 2.92 17.59
C ASP A 209 20.75 2.88 16.85
N GLY A 210 21.79 2.31 17.47
CA GLY A 210 23.11 2.18 16.85
C GLY A 210 23.14 1.45 15.51
N ARG A 211 22.10 0.66 15.18
CA ARG A 211 21.96 -0.01 13.88
C ARG A 211 21.47 0.94 12.78
N GLY A 212 20.75 2.02 13.14
CA GLY A 212 20.24 2.98 12.17
C GLY A 212 18.93 3.68 12.56
N ARG A 213 18.48 4.60 11.72
CA ARG A 213 17.21 5.34 11.89
C ARG A 213 16.05 4.57 11.28
N THR A 214 15.03 4.27 12.05
CA THR A 214 13.86 3.51 11.57
C THR A 214 12.73 4.43 11.11
N ALA A 215 11.85 3.92 10.25
CA ALA A 215 10.59 4.55 9.90
C ALA A 215 9.52 3.48 9.66
N ALA A 216 8.29 3.70 10.14
CA ALA A 216 7.19 2.78 9.93
C ALA A 216 6.15 3.38 8.96
N TYR A 217 5.61 2.52 8.09
CA TYR A 217 4.76 2.95 6.97
C TYR A 217 3.34 2.36 7.02
N ASP A 218 3.21 1.11 7.46
CA ASP A 218 1.93 0.39 7.51
C ASP A 218 1.93 -0.68 8.60
N GLY A 219 0.77 -1.23 8.91
CA GLY A 219 0.63 -2.33 9.86
C GLY A 219 -0.66 -3.10 9.70
N LEU A 220 -0.76 -4.20 10.43
CA LEU A 220 -1.97 -5.00 10.55
C LEU A 220 -2.11 -5.52 11.98
N ALA A 221 -3.36 -5.76 12.37
CA ALA A 221 -3.65 -6.56 13.55
C ALA A 221 -3.52 -8.04 13.21
N THR A 222 -2.81 -8.78 14.06
CA THR A 222 -2.76 -10.24 14.03
C THR A 222 -3.68 -10.79 15.12
N GLY A 223 -3.94 -12.10 15.09
CA GLY A 223 -4.66 -12.76 16.19
C GLY A 223 -3.94 -12.66 17.55
N SER A 224 -2.66 -12.31 17.56
CA SER A 224 -1.82 -12.26 18.76
C SER A 224 -1.25 -10.86 19.07
N GLY A 225 -1.66 -9.81 18.35
CA GLY A 225 -1.16 -8.45 18.56
C GLY A 225 -1.03 -7.65 17.26
N TRP A 226 0.11 -6.99 17.08
CA TRP A 226 0.38 -6.05 16.00
C TRP A 226 1.59 -6.50 15.18
N LEU A 227 1.51 -6.27 13.87
CA LEU A 227 2.63 -6.34 12.95
C LEU A 227 2.73 -5.00 12.23
N VAL A 228 3.93 -4.43 12.19
CA VAL A 228 4.24 -3.16 11.54
C VAL A 228 5.34 -3.40 10.52
N VAL A 229 5.29 -2.72 9.38
CA VAL A 229 6.33 -2.76 8.35
C VAL A 229 6.88 -1.37 8.07
N GLY A 230 8.13 -1.35 7.61
CA GLY A 230 8.83 -0.10 7.36
C GLY A 230 10.22 -0.29 6.80
N ALA A 231 11.13 0.57 7.25
CA ALA A 231 12.52 0.54 6.86
C ALA A 231 13.47 1.01 7.98
N VAL A 232 14.75 0.71 7.80
CA VAL A 232 15.86 1.35 8.51
C VAL A 232 16.82 1.97 7.52
N LEU A 233 17.32 3.17 7.82
CA LEU A 233 18.53 3.70 7.22
C LEU A 233 19.71 3.29 8.10
N PRO A 234 20.55 2.32 7.69
CA PRO A 234 21.66 1.83 8.50
C PRO A 234 22.64 2.95 8.87
N ALA A 235 23.28 2.83 10.03
CA ALA A 235 24.33 3.77 10.44
C ALA A 235 25.46 3.80 9.40
N GLY A 236 25.81 5.00 8.90
CA GLY A 236 26.80 5.18 7.83
C GLY A 236 26.35 4.73 6.43
N GLY A 237 25.14 4.20 6.30
CA GLY A 237 24.56 3.78 5.02
C GLY A 237 23.79 4.88 4.32
N THR A 238 23.59 4.72 3.01
CA THR A 238 22.79 5.63 2.16
C THR A 238 21.51 4.99 1.62
N GLY A 239 21.38 3.67 1.72
CA GLY A 239 20.20 2.92 1.29
C GLY A 239 19.33 2.50 2.47
N LEU A 240 18.02 2.59 2.32
CA LEU A 240 17.07 1.98 3.26
C LEU A 240 17.12 0.46 3.14
N ALA A 241 16.90 -0.26 4.25
CA ALA A 241 16.67 -1.70 4.28
C ALA A 241 15.27 -1.98 4.85
N PRO A 242 14.50 -2.95 4.29
CA PRO A 242 13.13 -3.21 4.71
C PRO A 242 13.09 -3.91 6.08
N LEU A 243 12.14 -3.48 6.92
CA LEU A 243 11.95 -4.01 8.27
C LEU A 243 10.49 -4.42 8.52
N ALA A 244 10.33 -5.35 9.45
CA ALA A 244 9.08 -5.61 10.14
C ALA A 244 9.29 -5.60 11.65
N TRP A 245 8.23 -5.26 12.37
CA TRP A 245 8.17 -5.37 13.82
C TRP A 245 6.91 -6.10 14.25
N THR A 246 7.04 -6.95 15.28
CA THR A 246 5.90 -7.59 15.92
C THR A 246 5.80 -7.16 17.38
N SER A 247 4.57 -7.06 17.88
CA SER A 247 4.29 -6.74 19.28
C SER A 247 2.99 -7.41 19.72
N ARG A 248 2.91 -7.89 20.96
CA ARG A 248 1.66 -8.42 21.53
C ARG A 248 0.74 -7.32 22.07
N ASP A 249 1.33 -6.22 22.55
CA ASP A 249 0.67 -5.19 23.34
C ASP A 249 0.84 -3.76 22.80
N GLY A 250 1.67 -3.58 21.76
CA GLY A 250 2.05 -2.28 21.22
C GLY A 250 3.12 -1.55 22.02
N LEU A 251 3.70 -2.18 23.06
CA LEU A 251 4.72 -1.62 23.95
C LEU A 251 6.06 -2.35 23.79
N GLY A 252 6.05 -3.68 23.82
CA GLY A 252 7.22 -4.51 23.58
C GLY A 252 7.30 -4.91 22.10
N TRP A 253 8.36 -4.49 21.41
CA TRP A 253 8.55 -4.76 19.99
C TRP A 253 9.72 -5.70 19.73
N ARG A 254 9.60 -6.52 18.68
CA ARG A 254 10.69 -7.33 18.14
C ARG A 254 10.90 -6.95 16.69
N ARG A 255 12.11 -6.55 16.32
CA ARG A 255 12.49 -6.20 14.95
C ARG A 255 12.93 -7.43 14.18
N ALA A 256 12.55 -7.51 12.91
CA ALA A 256 13.05 -8.48 11.96
C ALA A 256 13.40 -7.78 10.64
N GLU A 257 14.55 -8.13 10.07
CA GLU A 257 14.95 -7.68 8.74
C GLU A 257 14.24 -8.50 7.67
N LEU A 258 13.84 -7.84 6.59
CA LEU A 258 13.28 -8.49 5.42
C LEU A 258 14.42 -8.74 4.43
N PRO A 259 14.67 -9.99 4.00
CA PRO A 259 15.79 -10.27 3.11
C PRO A 259 15.58 -9.58 1.76
N THR A 260 16.63 -8.94 1.24
CA THR A 260 16.63 -8.35 -0.10
C THR A 260 17.99 -8.55 -0.76
N ALA A 261 18.00 -9.04 -1.99
CA ALA A 261 19.23 -9.33 -2.72
C ALA A 261 20.11 -8.09 -2.97
N SER A 262 19.49 -6.91 -3.08
CA SER A 262 20.20 -5.64 -3.33
C SER A 262 20.76 -4.98 -2.05
N GLY A 263 20.39 -5.50 -0.87
CA GLY A 263 20.60 -4.82 0.41
C GLY A 263 19.82 -3.50 0.56
N ARG A 264 18.93 -3.16 -0.39
CA ARG A 264 18.21 -1.88 -0.42
C ARG A 264 16.71 -2.08 -0.67
N GLY A 265 15.88 -1.53 0.20
CA GLY A 265 14.43 -1.52 0.03
C GLY A 265 13.68 -0.97 1.23
N GLN A 266 12.36 -1.02 1.14
CA GLN A 266 11.44 -0.63 2.21
C GLN A 266 10.14 -1.42 2.06
N ALA A 267 9.60 -1.91 3.18
CA ALA A 267 8.29 -2.57 3.18
C ALA A 267 7.21 -1.54 3.51
N GLN A 268 6.32 -1.26 2.56
CA GLN A 268 5.42 -0.11 2.62
C GLN A 268 3.95 -0.45 2.87
N ARG A 269 3.53 -1.64 2.46
CA ARG A 269 2.18 -2.15 2.72
C ARG A 269 2.22 -3.58 3.22
N VAL A 270 1.28 -3.95 4.08
CA VAL A 270 1.20 -5.30 4.62
C VAL A 270 -0.25 -5.77 4.77
N VAL A 271 -0.52 -7.03 4.43
CA VAL A 271 -1.85 -7.63 4.56
C VAL A 271 -1.75 -9.08 5.02
N SER A 272 -2.83 -9.59 5.60
CA SER A 272 -3.00 -11.00 5.92
C SER A 272 -4.00 -11.63 4.95
N VAL A 273 -3.66 -12.80 4.40
CA VAL A 273 -4.52 -13.57 3.47
C VAL A 273 -4.30 -15.07 3.72
N GLY A 274 -5.38 -15.81 3.97
CA GLY A 274 -5.29 -17.25 4.23
C GLY A 274 -4.34 -17.64 5.38
N GLY A 275 -4.20 -16.79 6.40
CA GLY A 275 -3.26 -16.99 7.51
C GLY A 275 -1.78 -16.66 7.20
N ALA A 276 -1.44 -16.36 5.94
CA ALA A 276 -0.14 -15.84 5.57
C ALA A 276 -0.10 -14.31 5.70
N VAL A 277 1.06 -13.78 6.07
CA VAL A 277 1.31 -12.33 6.02
C VAL A 277 2.19 -12.01 4.82
N VAL A 278 1.79 -11.01 4.04
CA VAL A 278 2.56 -10.52 2.89
C VAL A 278 2.80 -9.02 3.01
N ALA A 279 4.06 -8.63 2.94
CA ALA A 279 4.49 -7.24 2.84
C ALA A 279 4.96 -6.94 1.42
N VAL A 280 4.71 -5.73 0.92
CA VAL A 280 5.12 -5.30 -0.42
C VAL A 280 5.73 -3.90 -0.35
N GLY A 281 6.77 -3.67 -1.16
CA GLY A 281 7.41 -2.37 -1.27
C GLY A 281 8.61 -2.37 -2.23
N PRO A 282 9.20 -1.20 -2.50
CA PRO A 282 10.39 -1.06 -3.33
C PRO A 282 11.59 -1.86 -2.80
N ALA A 283 12.32 -2.51 -3.70
CA ALA A 283 13.58 -3.19 -3.43
C ALA A 283 14.48 -3.10 -4.67
N GLY A 284 15.62 -2.40 -4.56
CA GLY A 284 16.45 -2.08 -5.72
C GLY A 284 15.70 -1.26 -6.79
N ASP A 285 15.64 -1.79 -8.01
CA ASP A 285 14.99 -1.21 -9.19
C ASP A 285 13.57 -1.79 -9.45
N ARG A 286 13.05 -2.57 -8.51
CA ARG A 286 11.76 -3.26 -8.61
C ARG A 286 10.94 -3.10 -7.34
N PHE A 287 9.75 -3.69 -7.35
CA PHE A 287 9.03 -4.02 -6.13
C PHE A 287 9.32 -5.47 -5.73
N ALA A 288 9.37 -5.72 -4.43
CA ALA A 288 9.46 -7.04 -3.85
C ALA A 288 8.25 -7.32 -2.95
N ALA A 289 7.88 -8.59 -2.89
CA ALA A 289 6.92 -9.13 -1.95
C ALA A 289 7.65 -10.05 -0.97
N TRP A 290 7.44 -9.85 0.32
CA TRP A 290 7.98 -10.68 1.38
C TRP A 290 6.85 -11.44 2.04
N ARG A 291 7.05 -12.75 2.25
CA ARG A 291 6.08 -13.60 2.96
C ARG A 291 6.62 -13.92 4.34
N GLY A 292 5.80 -13.65 5.34
CA GLY A 292 6.03 -14.08 6.72
C GLY A 292 5.44 -15.45 6.94
N VAL A 293 6.25 -16.38 7.45
CA VAL A 293 5.74 -17.62 8.06
C VAL A 293 5.60 -17.35 9.56
N VAL A 294 4.38 -17.47 10.07
CA VAL A 294 4.11 -17.39 11.50
C VAL A 294 4.50 -18.75 12.07
N ASP A 295 5.71 -18.85 12.63
CA ASP A 295 6.10 -20.07 13.34
C ASP A 295 5.29 -20.15 14.66
N PRO A 296 4.54 -21.25 14.90
CA PRO A 296 3.81 -21.45 16.15
C PRO A 296 4.83 -21.75 17.27
N VAL A 297 5.42 -20.72 17.84
CA VAL A 297 6.24 -20.82 19.06
C VAL A 297 5.54 -20.06 20.18
N ALA A 298 5.40 -20.74 21.32
CA ALA A 298 4.64 -20.31 22.50
C ALA A 298 5.04 -18.92 23.06
N ASP A 299 6.25 -18.45 22.78
CA ASP A 299 6.82 -17.21 23.35
C ASP A 299 7.00 -16.06 22.35
N GLY A 300 6.02 -15.88 21.48
CA GLY A 300 5.89 -14.66 20.68
C GLY A 300 6.58 -14.79 19.35
N ALA A 301 6.06 -15.73 18.55
CA ALA A 301 6.37 -16.03 17.16
C ALA A 301 7.22 -14.93 16.48
N ALA A 302 8.50 -15.23 16.30
CA ALA A 302 9.32 -14.48 15.36
C ALA A 302 8.82 -14.83 13.96
N THR A 303 8.24 -13.87 13.26
CA THR A 303 7.89 -14.06 11.85
C THR A 303 9.18 -14.20 11.06
N ARG A 304 9.44 -15.38 10.50
CA ARG A 304 10.53 -15.57 9.54
C ARG A 304 10.05 -15.06 8.20
N TRP A 305 10.80 -14.10 7.64
CA TRP A 305 10.50 -13.51 6.35
C TRP A 305 11.36 -14.12 5.27
N ARG A 306 10.75 -14.35 4.11
CA ARG A 306 11.46 -14.66 2.86
C ARG A 306 10.95 -13.74 1.75
N GLU A 307 11.82 -13.38 0.84
CA GLU A 307 11.39 -12.77 -0.43
C GLU A 307 10.62 -13.86 -1.21
N ALA A 308 9.37 -13.57 -1.56
CA ALA A 308 8.49 -14.49 -2.27
C ALA A 308 8.56 -14.27 -3.79
N GLY A 309 8.70 -13.01 -4.21
CA GLY A 309 8.64 -12.60 -5.60
C GLY A 309 8.57 -11.09 -5.73
N GLY A 310 8.02 -10.60 -6.85
CA GLY A 310 7.83 -9.17 -7.06
C GLY A 310 7.57 -8.81 -8.51
N PHE A 311 7.57 -7.51 -8.79
CA PHE A 311 7.16 -6.95 -10.09
C PHE A 311 7.99 -5.70 -10.43
N PRO A 312 8.10 -5.34 -11.73
CA PRO A 312 8.91 -4.22 -12.16
C PRO A 312 8.43 -2.87 -11.59
N ALA A 313 9.36 -1.96 -11.30
CA ALA A 313 9.03 -0.55 -11.17
C ALA A 313 8.97 0.06 -12.58
N ALA A 314 7.81 0.55 -12.98
CA ALA A 314 7.63 1.18 -14.29
C ALA A 314 8.26 2.57 -14.34
N GLY A 315 9.56 2.70 -14.64
CA GLY A 315 10.17 3.99 -15.04
C GLY A 315 10.68 4.90 -13.90
N PRO A 316 11.15 6.12 -14.25
CA PRO A 316 11.86 7.01 -13.32
C PRO A 316 10.92 7.68 -12.31
N GLY A 317 11.29 7.68 -11.04
CA GLY A 317 10.52 8.33 -9.97
C GLY A 317 10.66 7.61 -8.64
N VAL A 318 10.01 8.13 -7.60
CA VAL A 318 10.01 7.47 -6.28
C VAL A 318 8.96 6.36 -6.31
N ALA A 319 9.42 5.12 -6.45
CA ALA A 319 8.58 3.93 -6.37
C ALA A 319 7.88 3.86 -5.02
N THR A 320 6.55 3.72 -5.03
CA THR A 320 5.76 3.53 -3.80
C THR A 320 4.66 2.51 -3.98
N VAL A 321 4.24 1.86 -2.90
CA VAL A 321 3.05 1.03 -2.82
C VAL A 321 2.05 1.77 -1.94
N SER A 322 0.97 2.24 -2.55
CA SER A 322 -0.06 3.07 -1.91
C SER A 322 -1.19 2.23 -1.30
N GLY A 323 -1.37 0.99 -1.75
CA GLY A 323 -2.38 0.07 -1.22
C GLY A 323 -2.01 -1.39 -1.44
N LEU A 324 -2.46 -2.26 -0.54
CA LEU A 324 -2.37 -3.71 -0.65
C LEU A 324 -3.58 -4.32 0.05
N VAL A 325 -4.34 -5.16 -0.65
CA VAL A 325 -5.52 -5.83 -0.07
C VAL A 325 -5.55 -7.29 -0.46
N ALA A 326 -6.16 -8.11 0.40
CA ALA A 326 -6.51 -9.48 0.07
C ALA A 326 -7.77 -9.47 -0.82
N VAL A 327 -7.76 -10.24 -1.90
CA VAL A 327 -8.87 -10.36 -2.86
C VAL A 327 -9.10 -11.85 -3.10
N GLY A 328 -10.09 -12.43 -2.43
CA GLY A 328 -10.22 -13.88 -2.34
C GLY A 328 -9.01 -14.50 -1.65
N SER A 329 -8.35 -15.46 -2.30
CA SER A 329 -7.06 -16.03 -1.87
C SER A 329 -5.84 -15.25 -2.40
N GLY A 330 -6.06 -14.25 -3.25
CA GLY A 330 -5.01 -13.47 -3.90
C GLY A 330 -4.74 -12.12 -3.22
N LEU A 331 -3.87 -11.35 -3.86
CA LEU A 331 -3.40 -10.04 -3.44
C LEU A 331 -3.57 -9.05 -4.58
N LEU A 332 -4.04 -7.85 -4.27
CA LEU A 332 -4.01 -6.71 -5.18
C LEU A 332 -3.18 -5.59 -4.58
N ALA A 333 -2.14 -5.17 -5.30
CA ALA A 333 -1.30 -4.04 -4.95
C ALA A 333 -1.61 -2.83 -5.84
N VAL A 334 -1.65 -1.66 -5.21
CA VAL A 334 -1.61 -0.36 -5.89
C VAL A 334 -0.19 0.16 -5.76
N ALA A 335 0.49 0.33 -6.89
CA ALA A 335 1.84 0.82 -6.93
C ALA A 335 1.91 2.09 -7.78
N ARG A 336 2.83 2.98 -7.40
CA ARG A 336 3.21 4.14 -8.17
C ARG A 336 4.61 3.91 -8.69
N ALA A 337 4.77 3.96 -10.01
CA ALA A 337 6.06 3.91 -10.65
C ALA A 337 6.04 4.75 -11.93
N GLY A 338 7.11 5.50 -12.16
CA GLY A 338 7.23 6.36 -13.34
C GLY A 338 6.17 7.45 -13.35
N ALA A 339 5.41 7.50 -14.45
CA ALA A 339 4.46 8.57 -14.73
C ALA A 339 3.07 8.39 -14.08
N GLY A 340 2.79 7.29 -13.37
CA GLY A 340 1.44 7.06 -12.85
C GLY A 340 1.26 5.92 -11.85
N GLN A 341 -0.01 5.68 -11.53
CA GLN A 341 -0.48 4.60 -10.66
C GLN A 341 -0.81 3.37 -11.50
N VAL A 342 -0.48 2.19 -10.98
CA VAL A 342 -0.69 0.90 -11.62
C VAL A 342 -1.20 -0.13 -10.61
N LEU A 343 -1.91 -1.14 -11.11
CA LEU A 343 -2.42 -2.25 -10.31
C LEU A 343 -1.70 -3.55 -10.68
N TRP A 344 -1.39 -4.35 -9.66
CA TRP A 344 -0.77 -5.67 -9.80
C TRP A 344 -1.52 -6.69 -8.97
N TYR A 345 -1.75 -7.88 -9.54
CA TYR A 345 -2.44 -8.98 -8.89
C TYR A 345 -1.53 -10.19 -8.77
N SER A 346 -1.62 -10.89 -7.64
CA SER A 346 -0.94 -12.16 -7.38
C SER A 346 -1.94 -13.17 -6.81
N ASP A 347 -1.98 -14.37 -7.37
CA ASP A 347 -2.81 -15.50 -6.92
C ASP A 347 -2.01 -16.52 -6.08
N ASP A 348 -0.69 -16.34 -5.98
CA ASP A 348 0.24 -17.26 -5.30
C ASP A 348 0.92 -16.62 -4.08
N LEU A 349 0.23 -15.66 -3.44
CA LEU A 349 0.67 -14.95 -2.23
C LEU A 349 2.00 -14.20 -2.42
N GLY A 350 2.12 -13.50 -3.54
CA GLY A 350 3.22 -12.60 -3.89
C GLY A 350 4.39 -13.24 -4.62
N GLY A 351 4.27 -14.51 -5.04
CA GLY A 351 5.31 -15.21 -5.79
C GLY A 351 5.45 -14.70 -7.23
N SER A 352 4.32 -14.54 -7.90
CA SER A 352 4.20 -14.02 -9.26
C SER A 352 3.13 -12.95 -9.32
N TRP A 353 3.30 -12.01 -10.25
CA TRP A 353 2.46 -10.82 -10.35
C TRP A 353 2.09 -10.55 -11.80
N ARG A 354 0.81 -10.21 -12.01
CA ARG A 354 0.25 -9.84 -13.31
C ARG A 354 -0.28 -8.42 -13.22
N SER A 355 -0.06 -7.62 -14.26
CA SER A 355 -0.64 -6.29 -14.32
C SER A 355 -2.15 -6.39 -14.42
N VAL A 356 -2.86 -5.45 -13.81
CA VAL A 356 -4.33 -5.36 -13.86
C VAL A 356 -4.70 -4.11 -14.62
N ARG A 357 -5.57 -4.25 -15.63
CA ARG A 357 -6.07 -3.09 -16.38
C ARG A 357 -6.93 -2.22 -15.47
N MET A 358 -6.49 -0.98 -15.24
CA MET A 358 -7.29 0.04 -14.57
C MET A 358 -8.40 0.57 -15.49
N PRO A 359 -9.56 1.00 -14.94
CA PRO A 359 -10.64 1.60 -15.73
C PRO A 359 -10.31 3.04 -16.17
N VAL A 360 -9.30 3.67 -15.57
CA VAL A 360 -8.80 5.00 -15.92
C VAL A 360 -7.29 5.05 -15.70
N VAL A 361 -6.58 5.85 -16.48
CA VAL A 361 -5.17 6.17 -16.26
C VAL A 361 -5.08 7.30 -15.24
N VAL A 362 -4.29 7.11 -14.19
CA VAL A 362 -4.05 8.13 -13.15
C VAL A 362 -2.59 8.54 -13.19
N ALA A 363 -2.33 9.74 -13.71
CA ALA A 363 -1.00 10.31 -13.73
C ALA A 363 -0.54 10.70 -12.32
N ASP A 364 0.77 10.72 -12.09
CA ASP A 364 1.35 11.19 -10.83
C ASP A 364 1.52 12.72 -10.87
N THR A 365 0.49 13.47 -10.47
CA THR A 365 0.52 14.96 -10.45
C THR A 365 0.69 15.53 -9.04
N GLY A 366 0.90 14.67 -8.03
CA GLY A 366 0.98 15.06 -6.62
C GLY A 366 -0.36 15.26 -5.91
N GLU A 367 -1.45 15.52 -6.66
CA GLU A 367 -2.82 15.59 -6.11
C GLU A 367 -3.63 14.30 -6.29
N THR A 368 -3.05 13.29 -6.94
CA THR A 368 -3.74 12.05 -7.28
C THR A 368 -3.70 11.02 -6.16
N ALA A 369 -4.72 10.15 -6.14
CA ALA A 369 -4.81 9.06 -5.20
C ALA A 369 -5.45 7.85 -5.87
N VAL A 370 -4.96 6.65 -5.53
CA VAL A 370 -5.62 5.38 -5.85
C VAL A 370 -5.58 4.55 -4.59
N ALA A 371 -6.74 4.03 -4.19
CA ALA A 371 -6.86 3.13 -3.06
C ALA A 371 -7.87 2.03 -3.37
N VAL A 372 -7.76 0.95 -2.61
CA VAL A 372 -8.57 -0.26 -2.78
C VAL A 372 -9.03 -0.75 -1.43
N ALA A 373 -10.23 -1.33 -1.39
CA ALA A 373 -10.75 -2.05 -0.25
C ALA A 373 -11.48 -3.29 -0.75
N ALA A 374 -11.44 -4.39 0.00
CA ALA A 374 -12.09 -5.64 -0.37
C ALA A 374 -12.82 -6.24 0.82
N GLN A 375 -13.97 -6.86 0.56
CA GLN A 375 -14.75 -7.60 1.55
C GLN A 375 -15.71 -8.56 0.84
N GLY A 376 -15.71 -9.82 1.28
CA GLY A 376 -16.46 -10.89 0.62
C GLY A 376 -16.06 -10.98 -0.86
N GLU A 377 -17.07 -11.09 -1.72
CA GLU A 377 -16.89 -11.24 -3.18
C GLU A 377 -16.72 -9.92 -3.93
N ARG A 378 -16.45 -8.80 -3.25
CA ARG A 378 -16.35 -7.49 -3.88
C ARG A 378 -15.00 -6.83 -3.61
N LEU A 379 -14.49 -6.16 -4.65
CA LEU A 379 -13.39 -5.23 -4.58
C LEU A 379 -13.90 -3.83 -4.97
N LEU A 380 -13.56 -2.83 -4.17
CA LEU A 380 -13.76 -1.41 -4.43
C LEU A 380 -12.44 -0.79 -4.87
N LEU A 381 -12.47 -0.01 -5.95
CA LEU A 381 -11.37 0.83 -6.42
C LEU A 381 -11.81 2.29 -6.39
N ILE A 382 -11.01 3.14 -5.76
CA ILE A 382 -11.15 4.60 -5.89
C ILE A 382 -9.95 5.15 -6.66
N ALA A 383 -10.20 6.14 -7.52
CA ALA A 383 -9.16 6.90 -8.20
C ALA A 383 -9.53 8.38 -8.19
N ASP A 384 -8.57 9.23 -7.86
CA ASP A 384 -8.62 10.68 -8.03
C ASP A 384 -7.47 11.08 -8.96
N ASP A 385 -7.80 11.58 -10.14
CA ASP A 385 -6.86 12.00 -11.18
C ASP A 385 -6.54 13.51 -11.13
N GLY A 386 -6.99 14.20 -10.08
CA GLY A 386 -6.85 15.65 -9.91
C GLY A 386 -7.92 16.46 -10.68
N ARG A 387 -8.64 15.85 -11.63
CA ARG A 387 -9.81 16.47 -12.29
C ARG A 387 -11.09 16.11 -11.55
N GLY A 388 -11.18 14.88 -11.08
CA GLY A 388 -12.25 14.46 -10.19
C GLY A 388 -12.16 12.98 -9.85
N PRO A 389 -12.75 12.59 -8.72
CA PRO A 389 -12.67 11.22 -8.29
C PRO A 389 -13.69 10.34 -9.00
N ARG A 390 -13.36 9.06 -9.08
CA ARG A 390 -14.18 8.01 -9.64
C ARG A 390 -14.07 6.78 -8.77
N VAL A 391 -15.17 6.03 -8.71
CA VAL A 391 -15.28 4.83 -7.89
C VAL A 391 -15.81 3.71 -8.77
N TRP A 392 -15.26 2.52 -8.59
CA TRP A 392 -15.74 1.31 -9.24
C TRP A 392 -15.78 0.17 -8.25
N TRP A 393 -16.62 -0.81 -8.56
CA TRP A 393 -16.49 -2.13 -7.97
C TRP A 393 -16.32 -3.20 -9.05
N THR A 394 -15.82 -4.35 -8.65
CA THR A 394 -15.76 -5.55 -9.48
C THR A 394 -15.87 -6.78 -8.58
N PRO A 395 -16.47 -7.89 -9.05
CA PRO A 395 -16.45 -9.13 -8.28
C PRO A 395 -15.04 -9.72 -8.19
N VAL A 396 -14.74 -10.38 -7.08
CA VAL A 396 -13.45 -11.09 -6.87
C VAL A 396 -13.20 -12.14 -7.94
N SER A 397 -14.25 -12.81 -8.43
CA SER A 397 -14.18 -13.78 -9.52
C SER A 397 -13.59 -13.21 -10.83
N GLY A 398 -13.61 -11.89 -11.02
CA GLY A 398 -12.96 -11.23 -12.15
C GLY A 398 -11.42 -11.27 -12.11
N PHE A 399 -10.83 -11.74 -11.02
CA PHE A 399 -9.38 -11.93 -10.84
C PHE A 399 -8.93 -13.39 -10.92
N ALA A 400 -9.87 -14.34 -10.86
CA ALA A 400 -9.55 -15.72 -11.16
C ALA A 400 -9.02 -15.77 -12.59
N ALA A 401 -7.91 -16.47 -12.81
CA ALA A 401 -7.54 -16.81 -14.17
C ALA A 401 -8.72 -17.58 -14.78
N ASP A 402 -9.05 -17.32 -16.05
CA ASP A 402 -9.80 -18.31 -16.82
C ASP A 402 -9.01 -19.61 -16.70
N GLU A 403 -9.40 -20.50 -15.79
CA GLU A 403 -9.13 -21.93 -15.91
C GLU A 403 -9.95 -22.39 -17.12
N GLY A 404 -9.56 -21.89 -18.29
CA GLY A 404 -10.05 -22.35 -19.56
C GLY A 404 -9.71 -23.82 -19.62
N ASP A 405 -10.75 -24.63 -19.42
CA ASP A 405 -10.93 -25.92 -20.06
C ASP A 405 -9.64 -26.75 -20.13
N LYS A 406 -9.06 -27.06 -18.96
CA LYS A 406 -8.30 -28.30 -18.84
C LYS A 406 -9.33 -29.43 -18.86
N SER A 407 -9.93 -29.66 -20.02
CA SER A 407 -10.51 -30.94 -20.36
C SER A 407 -9.42 -31.98 -20.06
N LEU A 408 -9.64 -32.75 -19.00
CA LEU A 408 -8.82 -33.93 -18.73
C LEU A 408 -8.83 -34.76 -20.02
N PRO A 409 -7.67 -35.16 -20.56
CA PRO A 409 -7.66 -36.03 -21.73
C PRO A 409 -8.50 -37.27 -21.41
N SER A 410 -9.60 -37.44 -22.15
CA SER A 410 -10.44 -38.62 -22.10
C SER A 410 -9.66 -39.78 -22.70
N THR A 411 -8.85 -40.46 -21.89
CA THR A 411 -8.25 -41.74 -22.26
C THR A 411 -8.52 -42.75 -21.17
N TRP A 412 -9.72 -43.35 -21.21
CA TRP A 412 -9.97 -44.73 -20.80
C TRP A 412 -11.10 -45.28 -21.67
N ASN A 413 -10.71 -45.99 -22.73
CA ASN A 413 -11.39 -47.17 -23.28
C ASN A 413 -10.36 -47.97 -24.07
#